data_AF-A0A9J6D726-F1
#
_entry.id   AF-A0A9J6D726-F1
#
_cell.length_a   1.000
_cell.length_b   1.000
_cell.length_c   1.000
_cell.angle_alpha   90.00
_cell.angle_beta   90.00
_cell.angle_gamma   90.00
#
_symmetry.space_group_name_H-M   'P 1'
#
loop_
_entity.id
_entity.type
_entity.pdbx_description
1 polymer ?
#
loop_
_entity_poly.entity_id
_entity_poly.type
_entity_poly.pdbx_seq_one_letter_code
_entity_poly.pdbx_strand_id
1 'polypeptide(L)'
;MDPRLAHLLKARRSLQNRWRRQRHNRKLRKKIAELGREIERHSRQLCSQQWFALCSQADEQLHHGGTWKLLRQLMDETKSCEYQRTRMAQILHTTARQLGEEEMFK
;
A
#
# COMPACT_ATOMS: atom_id res chain seq x y z
N MET A 1 -1.57 1.25 12.96
CA MET A 1 -1.37 2.52 12.24
C MET A 1 -0.43 3.37 13.07
N ASP A 2 0.69 3.82 12.51
CA ASP A 2 1.68 4.65 13.23
C ASP A 2 1.06 6.01 13.64
N PRO A 3 1.04 6.39 14.94
CA PRO A 3 0.41 7.62 15.42
C PRO A 3 0.99 8.89 14.78
N ARG A 4 2.31 8.89 14.54
CA ARG A 4 3.01 10.02 13.93
C ARG A 4 2.63 10.19 12.46
N LEU A 5 2.56 9.11 11.69
CA LEU A 5 2.08 9.13 10.31
C LEU A 5 0.64 9.63 10.20
N ALA A 6 -0.25 9.18 11.10
CA ALA A 6 -1.62 9.66 11.14
C ALA A 6 -1.71 11.17 11.39
N HIS A 7 -0.88 11.69 12.31
CA HIS A 7 -0.79 13.12 12.59
C HIS A 7 -0.31 13.91 11.36
N LEU A 8 0.76 13.47 10.70
CA LEU A 8 1.31 14.12 9.51
C LEU A 8 0.30 14.15 8.34
N LEU A 9 -0.43 13.05 8.11
CA LEU A 9 -1.46 12.98 7.08
C LEU A 9 -2.63 13.93 7.38
N LYS A 10 -3.06 14.02 8.63
CA LYS A 10 -4.11 14.96 9.07
C LYS A 10 -3.67 16.41 8.86
N ALA A 11 -2.43 16.75 9.24
CA ALA A 11 -1.85 18.07 9.04
C ALA A 11 -1.77 18.44 7.54
N ARG A 12 -1.27 17.53 6.70
CA ARG A 12 -1.21 17.72 5.24
C ARG A 12 -2.61 17.95 4.65
N ARG A 13 -3.61 17.14 5.04
CA ARG A 13 -4.98 17.27 4.55
C ARG A 13 -5.60 18.61 4.93
N SER A 14 -5.41 19.06 6.16
CA SER A 14 -5.87 20.37 6.64
C SER A 14 -5.28 21.52 5.81
N LEU A 15 -3.96 21.50 5.60
CA LEU A 15 -3.27 22.52 4.80
C LEU A 15 -3.68 22.47 3.32
N GLN A 16 -3.90 21.29 2.76
CA GLN A 16 -4.37 21.13 1.39
C GLN A 16 -5.78 21.71 1.22
N ASN A 17 -6.68 21.49 2.17
CA ASN A 17 -8.01 22.10 2.16
C ASN A 17 -7.95 23.62 2.24
N ARG A 18 -7.06 24.18 3.07
CA ARG A 18 -6.82 25.62 3.13
C ARG A 18 -6.23 26.18 1.83
N TRP A 19 -5.25 25.49 1.24
CA TRP A 19 -4.64 25.90 -0.03
C TRP A 19 -5.61 25.85 -1.20
N ARG A 20 -6.54 24.88 -1.23
CA ARG A 20 -7.61 24.83 -2.26
C ARG A 20 -8.47 26.10 -2.27
N ARG A 21 -8.70 26.72 -1.10
CA ARG A 21 -9.40 28.00 -0.97
C ARG A 21 -8.51 29.22 -1.27
N GLN A 22 -7.19 29.07 -1.23
CA GLN A 22 -6.19 30.14 -1.39
C GLN A 22 -5.07 29.71 -2.34
N ARG A 23 -5.41 29.35 -3.58
CA ARG A 23 -4.48 28.71 -4.53
C ARG A 23 -3.21 29.52 -4.82
N HIS A 24 -3.31 30.85 -4.79
CA HIS A 24 -2.20 31.77 -5.03
C HIS A 24 -1.20 31.85 -3.86
N ASN A 25 -1.54 31.29 -2.69
CA ASN A 25 -0.67 31.33 -1.52
C ASN A 25 0.51 30.34 -1.67
N ARG A 26 1.65 30.85 -2.13
CA ARG A 26 2.88 30.06 -2.32
C ARG A 26 3.44 29.48 -1.03
N LYS A 27 3.23 30.13 0.13
CA LYS A 27 3.70 29.64 1.44
C LYS A 27 3.01 28.33 1.82
N LEU A 28 1.68 28.27 1.64
CA LEU A 28 0.90 27.04 1.89
C LEU A 28 1.33 25.91 0.97
N ARG A 29 1.54 26.19 -0.33
CA ARG A 29 2.03 25.20 -1.29
C ARG A 29 3.39 24.63 -0.88
N LYS A 30 4.33 25.48 -0.47
CA LYS A 30 5.65 25.06 0.03
C LYS A 30 5.52 24.18 1.27
N LYS A 31 4.66 24.57 2.22
CA LYS A 31 4.45 23.79 3.46
C LYS A 31 3.84 22.41 3.21
N ILE A 32 2.90 22.30 2.27
CA ILE A 32 2.34 21.00 1.85
C ILE A 32 3.42 20.12 1.23
N ALA A 33 4.29 20.69 0.39
CA ALA A 33 5.40 19.96 -0.20
C ALA A 33 6.42 19.48 0.85
N GLU A 34 6.77 20.33 1.82
CA GLU A 34 7.63 19.96 2.96
C GLU A 34 7.04 18.80 3.76
N LEU A 35 5.76 18.87 4.13
CA LEU A 35 5.07 17.78 4.82
C LEU A 35 5.00 16.50 3.98
N GLY A 36 4.84 16.63 2.66
CA GLY A 36 4.91 15.50 1.74
C GLY A 36 6.24 14.77 1.82
N ARG A 37 7.37 15.52 1.81
CA ARG A 37 8.71 14.95 1.96
C ARG A 37 8.94 14.34 3.34
N GLU A 38 8.38 14.93 4.39
CA GLU A 38 8.46 14.38 5.74
C GLU A 38 7.70 13.06 5.88
N ILE A 39 6.47 13.00 5.35
CA ILE A 39 5.67 11.77 5.30
C ILE A 39 6.43 10.68 4.55
N GLU A 40 6.96 11.00 3.36
CA GLU A 40 7.70 10.02 2.56
C GLU A 40 8.93 9.48 3.30
N ARG A 41 9.71 10.37 3.93
CA ARG A 41 10.88 9.98 4.72
C ARG A 41 10.50 9.06 5.88
N HIS A 42 9.47 9.43 6.65
CA HIS A 42 9.02 8.64 7.80
C HIS A 42 8.46 7.29 7.36
N SER A 43 7.66 7.25 6.28
CA SER A 43 7.14 6.00 5.72
C SER A 43 8.24 5.06 5.25
N ARG A 44 9.30 5.58 4.61
CA ARG A 44 10.47 4.76 4.22
C ARG A 44 11.17 4.19 5.45
N GLN A 45 11.42 5.01 6.46
CA GLN A 45 12.03 4.57 7.72
C GLN A 45 11.20 3.49 8.40
N LEU A 46 9.88 3.70 8.50
CA LEU A 46 8.95 2.75 9.10
C LEU A 46 8.91 1.43 8.32
N CYS A 47 8.91 1.49 6.99
CA CYS A 47 8.94 0.30 6.15
C CYS A 47 10.22 -0.52 6.39
N SER A 48 11.39 0.14 6.42
CA SER A 48 12.65 -0.53 6.76
C SER A 48 12.61 -1.14 8.17
N GLN A 49 12.12 -0.41 9.17
CA GLN A 49 12.01 -0.92 10.55
C GLN A 49 11.08 -2.13 10.65
N GLN A 50 9.91 -2.07 10.00
CA GLN A 50 8.96 -3.18 9.96
C GLN A 50 9.56 -4.39 9.25
N TRP A 51 10.29 -4.16 8.16
CA TRP A 51 11.00 -5.21 7.44
C TRP A 51 12.07 -5.87 8.31
N PHE A 52 12.92 -5.08 8.98
CA PHE A 52 13.92 -5.62 9.90
C PHE A 52 13.28 -6.40 11.05
N ALA A 53 12.22 -5.86 11.67
CA ALA A 53 11.51 -6.56 12.74
C ALA A 53 10.91 -7.89 12.25
N LEU A 54 10.36 -7.92 11.04
CA LEU A 54 9.85 -9.14 10.42
C LEU A 54 10.96 -10.15 10.16
N CYS A 55 12.11 -9.71 9.66
CA CYS A 55 13.29 -10.56 9.45
C CYS A 55 13.84 -11.11 10.77
N SER A 56 13.95 -10.28 11.83
CA SER A 56 14.39 -10.73 13.15
C SER A 56 13.42 -11.74 13.75
N GLN A 57 12.12 -11.49 13.65
CA GLN A 57 11.11 -12.44 14.11
C GLN A 57 11.18 -13.77 13.33
N ALA A 58 11.40 -13.69 12.02
CA ALA A 58 11.58 -14.87 11.18
C ALA A 58 12.83 -15.68 11.58
N ASP A 59 13.93 -15.01 11.90
CA ASP A 59 15.19 -15.63 12.35
C ASP A 59 14.98 -16.39 13.67
N GLU A 60 14.30 -15.76 14.64
CA GLU A 60 13.95 -16.38 15.92
C GLU A 60 12.96 -17.56 15.78
N GLN A 61 12.12 -17.53 14.75
CA GLN A 61 11.03 -18.50 14.53
C GLN A 61 11.25 -19.40 13.31
N LEU A 62 12.51 -19.65 12.92
CA LEU A 62 12.83 -20.43 11.72
C LEU A 62 12.24 -21.86 11.73
N HIS A 63 12.00 -22.40 12.92
CA HIS A 63 11.39 -23.72 13.14
C HIS A 63 9.85 -23.73 13.05
N HIS A 64 9.19 -22.58 12.85
CA HIS A 64 7.73 -22.48 12.77
C HIS A 64 7.25 -22.37 11.32
N GLY A 65 6.15 -23.07 11.01
CA GLY A 65 5.60 -23.12 9.64
C GLY A 65 5.15 -21.76 9.08
N GLY A 66 4.91 -20.77 9.93
CA GLY A 66 4.57 -19.39 9.54
C GLY A 66 5.70 -18.67 8.81
N THR A 67 6.94 -18.83 9.28
CA THR A 67 8.14 -18.24 8.65
C THR A 67 8.38 -18.82 7.26
N TRP A 68 8.21 -20.14 7.09
CA TRP A 68 8.30 -20.80 5.79
C TRP A 68 7.22 -20.38 4.81
N LYS A 69 6.05 -19.97 5.30
CA LYS A 69 5.00 -19.39 4.46
C LYS A 69 5.41 -18.01 3.94
N LEU A 70 5.98 -17.16 4.81
CA LEU A 70 6.54 -15.87 4.42
C LEU A 70 7.68 -16.02 3.39
N LEU A 71 8.64 -16.90 3.65
CA LEU A 71 9.74 -17.17 2.72
C LEU A 71 9.24 -17.68 1.36
N ARG A 72 8.25 -18.59 1.35
CA ARG A 72 7.62 -19.05 0.10
C ARG A 72 6.94 -17.93 -0.66
N GLN A 73 6.27 -17.00 0.02
CA GLN A 73 5.67 -15.83 -0.64
C GLN A 73 6.74 -14.89 -1.23
N LEU A 74 7.89 -14.74 -0.57
CA LEU A 74 9.00 -13.94 -1.08
C LEU A 74 9.73 -14.58 -2.27
N MET A 75 9.80 -15.91 -2.30
CA MET A 75 10.42 -16.66 -3.41
C MET A 75 9.48 -16.82 -4.62
N ASP A 76 8.18 -16.96 -4.38
CA ASP A 76 7.19 -17.21 -5.41
C ASP A 76 5.85 -16.57 -5.04
N GLU A 77 5.67 -15.32 -5.48
CA GLU A 77 4.46 -14.54 -5.25
C GLU A 77 3.21 -15.23 -5.87
N THR A 78 3.39 -16.05 -6.91
CA THR A 78 2.28 -16.73 -7.61
C THR A 78 1.62 -17.83 -6.79
N LYS A 79 2.33 -18.35 -5.78
CA LYS A 79 1.81 -19.35 -4.84
C LYS A 79 1.17 -18.73 -3.60
N SER A 80 1.14 -17.40 -3.51
CA SER A 80 0.38 -16.72 -2.48
C SER A 80 -1.12 -16.90 -2.69
N CYS A 81 -1.86 -17.24 -1.64
CA CYS A 81 -3.32 -17.32 -1.66
C CYS A 81 -3.96 -16.00 -2.13
N GLU A 82 -3.33 -14.86 -1.83
CA GLU A 82 -3.82 -13.54 -2.22
C GLU A 82 -3.64 -13.27 -3.73
N TYR A 83 -2.51 -13.70 -4.30
CA TYR A 83 -2.29 -13.67 -5.74
C TYR A 83 -3.32 -14.54 -6.47
N GLN A 84 -3.56 -15.76 -5.96
CA GLN A 84 -4.57 -16.67 -6.52
C GLN A 84 -5.97 -16.06 -6.48
N ARG A 85 -6.38 -15.45 -5.36
CA ARG A 85 -7.68 -14.75 -5.25
C ARG A 85 -7.80 -13.60 -6.25
N THR A 86 -6.75 -12.79 -6.37
CA THR A 86 -6.73 -11.65 -7.30
C THR A 86 -6.80 -12.13 -8.76
N ARG A 87 -6.05 -13.18 -9.09
CA ARG A 87 -6.06 -13.81 -10.41
C ARG A 87 -7.43 -14.42 -10.73
N MET A 88 -8.08 -15.08 -9.77
CA MET A 88 -9.44 -15.61 -9.94
C MET A 88 -10.45 -14.48 -10.19
N ALA A 89 -10.38 -13.38 -9.44
CA ALA A 89 -11.25 -12.23 -9.64
C ALA A 89 -11.07 -11.60 -11.05
N GLN A 90 -9.82 -11.50 -11.53
CA GLN A 90 -9.53 -11.05 -12.89
C GLN A 90 -10.15 -11.99 -13.93
N ILE A 91 -9.97 -13.31 -13.77
CA ILE A 91 -10.54 -14.31 -14.68
C ILE A 91 -12.06 -14.19 -14.71
N LEU A 92 -12.72 -14.15 -13.55
CA LEU A 92 -14.18 -13.99 -13.45
C LEU A 92 -14.67 -12.71 -14.13
N HIS A 93 -13.96 -11.60 -13.96
CA HIS A 93 -14.30 -10.34 -14.63
C HIS A 93 -14.13 -10.45 -16.15
N THR A 94 -13.06 -11.08 -16.63
CA THR A 94 -12.85 -11.28 -18.07
C THR A 94 -13.89 -12.20 -18.69
N THR A 95 -14.28 -13.29 -18.01
CA THR A 95 -15.30 -14.21 -18.52
C THR A 95 -16.69 -13.57 -18.49
N ALA A 96 -17.02 -12.81 -17.44
CA ALA A 96 -18.29 -12.08 -17.38
C ALA A 96 -18.41 -11.04 -18.51
N ARG A 97 -17.30 -10.37 -18.86
CA ARG A 97 -17.26 -9.44 -19.99
C ARG A 97 -17.47 -10.14 -21.32
N GLN A 98 -16.81 -11.27 -21.55
CA GLN A 98 -16.91 -12.04 -22.80
C GLN A 98 -18.33 -12.59 -23.01
N LEU A 99 -18.96 -13.12 -21.96
CA LEU A 99 -20.35 -13.59 -22.03
C LEU A 99 -21.34 -12.44 -22.32
N GLY A 100 -21.13 -11.27 -21.70
CA GLY A 100 -21.95 -10.10 -22.01
C GLY A 100 -21.75 -9.55 -23.42
N GLU A 101 -20.52 -9.66 -23.97
CA GLU A 101 -20.25 -9.33 -25.37
C GLU A 101 -20.92 -10.35 -26.32
N GLU A 102 -20.86 -11.66 -26.03
CA GLU A 102 -21.54 -12.71 -26.81
C GLU A 102 -23.08 -12.63 -26.79
N GLU A 103 -23.69 -12.18 -25.68
CA GLU A 103 -25.14 -11.94 -25.61
C GLU A 103 -25.59 -10.68 -26.36
N MET A 104 -24.71 -9.69 -26.54
CA MET A 104 -25.00 -8.45 -27.29
C MET A 104 -24.89 -8.60 -28.82
N PHE A 105 -24.22 -9.66 -29.30
CA PHE A 105 -24.05 -9.95 -30.74
C PHE A 105 -24.98 -11.07 -31.27
N LYS A 106 -25.95 -11.53 -30.47
CA LYS A 106 -27.05 -12.42 -30.89
C LYS A 106 -28.34 -11.63 -31.08
#